data_AF-A0AA90KJ38-F1
#
_entry.id   AF-A0AA90KJ38-F1
#
_cell.length_a   1.000
_cell.length_b   1.000
_cell.length_c   1.000
_cell.angle_alpha   90.00
_cell.angle_beta   90.00
_cell.angle_gamma   90.00
#
_symmetry.space_group_name_H-M   'P 1'
#
loop_
_entity.id
_entity.type
_entity.pdbx_description
1 polymer ?
#
loop_
_entity_poly.entity_id
_entity_poly.type
_entity_poly.pdbx_seq_one_letter_code
_entity_poly.pdbx_strand_id
1 'polypeptide(L)' 'MTTDPAATGPDTVIDTDGHAHRAYRVTGDELVLVRPDGYVAARRPADDLAAVLALVATNGL' A
#
# COMPACT_ATOMS: atom_id res chain seq x y z
N MET A 1 -8.66 -7.65 0.93
CA MET A 1 -9.77 -6.87 1.52
C MET A 1 -9.46 -6.73 3.00
N THR A 2 -9.37 -5.51 3.54
CA THR A 2 -9.30 -5.40 5.01
C THR A 2 -10.63 -5.89 5.57
N THR A 3 -10.58 -6.90 6.44
CA THR A 3 -11.77 -7.41 7.12
C THR A 3 -11.95 -6.74 8.48
N ASP A 4 -11.21 -5.67 8.76
CA ASP A 4 -11.34 -4.87 9.97
C ASP A 4 -12.23 -3.66 9.72
N PRO A 5 -13.55 -3.73 10.05
CA PRO A 5 -14.46 -2.60 9.90
C PRO A 5 -14.20 -1.49 10.94
N ALA A 6 -13.31 -1.71 11.91
CA ALA A 6 -12.99 -0.76 12.96
C ALA A 6 -11.69 0.01 12.71
N ALA A 7 -11.01 -0.23 11.58
CA ALA A 7 -9.82 0.53 11.19
C ALA A 7 -10.16 2.02 11.09
N THR A 8 -9.77 2.78 12.12
CA THR A 8 -10.16 4.18 12.35
C THR A 8 -8.91 5.01 12.61
N GLY A 9 -8.22 5.35 11.53
CA GLY A 9 -7.14 6.33 11.53
C GLY A 9 -7.45 7.46 10.56
N PRO A 10 -6.94 8.68 10.80
CA PRO A 10 -7.11 9.80 9.87
C PRO A 10 -6.55 9.48 8.47
N ASP A 11 -5.54 8.61 8.39
CA ASP A 11 -4.92 8.14 7.16
C ASP A 11 -5.43 6.76 6.69
N THR A 12 -6.54 6.28 7.27
CA THR A 12 -7.14 4.99 6.92
C THR A 12 -8.29 5.18 5.95
N VAL A 13 -8.25 4.46 4.84
CA VAL A 13 -9.33 4.40 3.85
C VAL A 13 -9.78 2.95 3.68
N ILE A 14 -11.08 2.71 3.80
CA ILE A 14 -11.67 1.39 3.59
C ILE A 14 -12.10 1.26 2.13
N ASP A 15 -11.53 0.27 1.42
CA ASP A 15 -11.91 -0.08 0.04
C ASP A 15 -13.22 -0.89 0.02
N THR A 16 -14.36 -0.20 0.19
CA THR A 16 -15.69 -0.82 0.28
C THR A 16 -16.11 -1.53 -1.01
N ASP A 17 -15.76 -0.96 -2.16
CA ASP A 17 -16.11 -1.50 -3.48
C ASP A 17 -15.05 -2.46 -4.03
N GLY A 18 -13.96 -2.73 -3.30
CA GLY A 18 -12.86 -3.58 -3.76
C GLY A 18 -12.15 -3.03 -5.02
N HIS A 19 -12.22 -1.73 -5.27
CA HIS A 19 -11.60 -1.10 -6.44
C HIS A 19 -10.09 -1.14 -6.32
N ALA A 20 -9.53 -0.73 -5.18
CA ALA A 20 -8.08 -0.73 -4.96
C ALA A 20 -7.54 -2.17 -4.97
N HIS A 21 -8.23 -3.11 -4.34
CA HIS A 21 -7.85 -4.53 -4.33
C HIS A 21 -7.73 -5.10 -5.75
N ARG A 22 -8.69 -4.79 -6.63
CA ARG A 22 -8.70 -5.23 -8.04
C ARG A 22 -7.68 -4.48 -8.89
N ALA A 23 -7.61 -3.16 -8.77
CA ALA A 23 -6.71 -2.32 -9.55
C ALA A 23 -5.24 -2.65 -9.27
N TYR A 24 -4.89 -2.85 -8.00
CA TYR A 24 -3.53 -3.22 -7.60
C TYR A 24 -3.27 -4.73 -7.66
N ARG A 25 -4.30 -5.56 -7.88
CA ARG A 25 -4.21 -7.03 -7.89
C ARG A 25 -3.55 -7.60 -6.63
N VAL A 26 -3.90 -7.02 -5.49
CA VAL A 26 -3.38 -7.42 -4.19
C VAL A 26 -3.98 -8.78 -3.84
N THR A 27 -3.17 -9.78 -3.48
CA THR A 27 -3.68 -11.13 -3.14
C THR A 27 -3.62 -11.43 -1.64
N GLY A 28 -3.15 -10.49 -0.81
CA GLY A 28 -3.00 -10.62 0.64
C GLY A 28 -2.59 -9.29 1.27
N ASP A 29 -1.85 -9.33 2.37
CA ASP A 29 -1.32 -8.13 3.01
C ASP A 29 -0.04 -7.67 2.29
N GLU A 30 -0.14 -6.57 1.55
CA GLU A 30 0.95 -6.01 0.74
C GLU A 30 1.05 -4.49 0.90
N LEU A 31 2.28 -3.99 0.79
CA LEU A 31 2.62 -2.58 0.62
C LEU A 31 2.81 -2.29 -0.87
N VAL A 32 2.14 -1.24 -1.35
CA VAL A 32 2.33 -0.69 -2.69
C VAL A 32 2.83 0.74 -2.56
N LEU A 33 4.05 1.00 -3.04
CA LEU A 33 4.63 2.34 -3.03
C LEU A 33 4.33 3.03 -4.37
N VAL A 34 3.67 4.19 -4.31
CA VAL A 34 3.34 5.00 -5.48
C VAL A 34 4.17 6.29 -5.43
N ARG A 35 4.79 6.62 -6.55
CA ARG A 35 5.60 7.84 -6.73
C ARG A 35 4.70 9.06 -6.92
N PRO A 36 5.19 10.28 -6.68
CA PRO A 36 4.42 11.50 -6.93
C PRO A 36 3.93 11.67 -8.38
N ASP A 37 4.58 11.01 -9.35
CA ASP A 37 4.17 11.00 -10.77
C ASP A 37 3.04 10.00 -11.08
N GLY A 38 2.52 9.30 -10.06
CA GLY A 38 1.42 8.35 -10.18
C GLY A 38 1.83 6.93 -10.58
N TYR A 39 3.12 6.66 -10.75
CA TYR A 39 3.62 5.32 -11.08
C TYR A 39 3.95 4.50 -9.84
N VAL A 40 3.77 3.18 -9.93
CA VAL A 40 4.16 2.25 -8.86
C VAL A 40 5.69 2.11 -8.83
N ALA A 41 6.31 2.48 -7.71
CA ALA A 41 7.74 2.29 -7.46
C ALA A 41 8.07 0.85 -7.06
N ALA A 42 7.26 0.25 -6.17
CA ALA A 42 7.54 -1.05 -5.58
C ALA A 42 6.28 -1.73 -5.03
N ARG A 43 6.36 -3.06 -4.92
CA ARG A 43 5.39 -3.91 -4.22
C ARG A 43 6.14 -4.86 -3.30
N ARG A 44 5.68 -5.01 -2.05
CA ARG A 44 6.29 -5.87 -1.04
C ARG A 44 5.24 -6.44 -0.09
N PRO A 45 5.52 -7.55 0.60
CA PRO A 45 4.69 -8.01 1.71
C PRO A 45 4.52 -6.94 2.79
N ALA A 46 3.40 -6.95 3.51
CA ALA A 46 3.10 -5.99 4.58
C ALA A 46 4.16 -5.93 5.69
N ASP A 47 4.80 -7.07 5.97
CA ASP A 47 5.80 -7.19 7.04
C ASP A 47 7.17 -6.60 6.66
N ASP A 48 7.37 -6.18 5.41
CA ASP A 48 8.66 -5.72 4.88
C ASP A 48 8.77 -4.18 4.81
N LEU A 49 8.26 -3.50 5.83
CA LEU A 49 8.25 -2.03 5.90
C LEU A 49 9.66 -1.43 5.84
N ALA A 50 10.65 -2.10 6.45
CA ALA A 50 12.04 -1.62 6.46
C ALA A 50 12.64 -1.52 5.04
N ALA A 51 12.35 -2.48 4.16
CA ALA A 51 12.80 -2.43 2.78
C ALA A 51 12.12 -1.30 1.98
N VAL A 52 10.84 -1.03 2.27
CA VAL A 52 10.10 0.09 1.66
C VAL A 52 10.70 1.43 2.09
N LEU A 53 11.03 1.61 3.37
CA LEU A 53 11.67 2.83 3.86
C LEU A 53 13.07 3.03 3.25
N ALA A 54 13.83 1.95 3.08
CA ALA A 54 15.13 2.02 2.40
C ALA A 54 14.98 2.44 0.92
N LEU A 55 13.93 1.97 0.23
CA LEU A 55 13.62 2.39 -1.14
C LEU A 55 13.28 3.89 -1.22
N VAL A 56 12.49 4.40 -0.28
CA VAL A 56 12.18 5.84 -0.18
C VAL A 56 13.45 6.65 0.04
N ALA A 57 14.27 6.27 1.02
CA ALA A 57 15.52 6.96 1.35
C ALA A 57 16.55 6.94 0.21
N THR A 58 16.63 5.83 -0.54
CA THR A 58 17.59 5.68 -1.65
C THR A 58 17.19 6.46 -2.89
N ASN A 59 15.89 6.56 -3.17
CA ASN A 59 15.39 7.13 -4.44
C ASN A 59 14.81 8.54 -4.31
N GLY A 60 14.78 9.12 -3.10
CA GLY A 60 14.25 10.46 -2.85
C GLY A 60 12.78 10.57 -3.26
N LEU A 61 11.99 9.53 -2.95
CA LEU A 61 10.55 9.46 -3.23
C LEU A 61 9.73 10.23 -2.22
#